data_AF-A0A354HR46-F1
#
_entry.id   AF-A0A354HR46-F1
#
_cell.length_a   1.000
_cell.length_b   1.000
_cell.length_c   1.000
_cell.angle_alpha   90.00
_cell.angle_beta   90.00
_cell.angle_gamma   90.00
#
_symmetry.space_group_name_H-M   'P 1'
#
loop_
_entity.id
_entity.type
_entity.pdbx_description
1 polymer ?
#
loop_
_entity_poly.entity_id
_entity_poly.type
_entity_poly.pdbx_seq_one_letter_code
_entity_poly.pdbx_strand_id
1 'polypeptide(L)'
;MQTNSDRLVQIAVAGQVAFARSYGPWEISQGGKAFMYPSVGGISYNAKIGDLASGFQADHAEPGVTIRRKDNLENGGLNTLACVGNTATVSSGDAKGARGYVTGKHGGVEHVLIWFDQDTLEKLGPDDTIQIKSWGTGLAIDEMPDIQCKNLDPDLLAKMNLHIRSGVLEVPVAATVPAQLMGSGMGSATAHRGDYDIMTADIQAYSKYGLDKLRLGDIVLLQDCDTTFGRGYLEGAATIGVIVHSDCLLAGHGPGVTTLLTCKTPKIRGIQDSKANIGSYLGILREGN
;
A
#
# COMPACT_ATOMS: atom_id res chain seq x y z
N MET A 1 2.12 24.06 0.42
CA MET A 1 0.95 23.36 0.93
C MET A 1 1.11 23.27 2.43
N GLN A 2 0.18 23.84 3.18
CA GLN A 2 0.19 23.82 4.65
C GLN A 2 -0.58 22.59 5.15
N THR A 3 -0.13 22.05 6.27
CA THR A 3 -0.76 20.90 6.90
C THR A 3 -0.77 21.09 8.41
N ASN A 4 -1.66 20.37 9.08
CA ASN A 4 -1.71 20.27 10.54
C ASN A 4 -0.64 19.32 11.13
N SER A 5 0.44 19.03 10.42
CA SER A 5 1.44 18.02 10.78
C SER A 5 2.12 18.28 12.14
N ASP A 6 2.30 19.55 12.51
CA ASP A 6 2.85 20.01 13.80
C ASP A 6 1.96 19.65 15.00
N ARG A 7 0.67 19.39 14.76
CA ARG A 7 -0.33 19.01 15.77
C ARG A 7 -0.56 17.52 15.86
N LEU A 8 0.03 16.72 14.96
CA LEU A 8 -0.15 15.27 14.96
C LEU A 8 0.71 14.60 16.03
N VAL A 9 0.14 13.59 16.67
CA VAL A 9 0.87 12.78 17.66
C VAL A 9 1.72 11.74 16.94
N GLN A 10 3.00 11.66 17.33
CA GLN A 10 3.86 10.53 17.00
C GLN A 10 3.76 9.50 18.13
N ILE A 11 3.50 8.24 17.77
CA ILE A 11 3.37 7.15 18.75
C ILE A 11 4.13 5.91 18.29
N ALA A 12 4.72 5.18 19.24
CA ALA A 12 5.33 3.91 18.94
C ALA A 12 4.26 2.83 18.76
N VAL A 13 4.29 2.16 17.61
CA VAL A 13 3.57 0.89 17.40
C VAL A 13 4.60 -0.17 17.00
N ALA A 14 4.31 -1.44 17.28
CA ALA A 14 5.24 -2.51 16.95
C ALA A 14 4.49 -3.76 16.52
N GLY A 15 5.16 -4.61 15.76
CA GLY A 15 4.71 -5.93 15.37
C GLY A 15 5.90 -6.88 15.26
N GLN A 16 5.60 -8.17 15.21
CA GLN A 16 6.60 -9.18 14.92
C GLN A 16 6.58 -9.53 13.44
N VAL A 17 7.73 -9.90 12.88
CA VAL A 17 7.82 -10.52 11.54
C VAL A 17 6.80 -11.65 11.46
N ALA A 18 5.85 -11.52 10.55
CA ALA A 18 4.80 -12.48 10.34
C ALA A 18 5.38 -13.74 9.69
N PHE A 19 4.81 -14.91 9.99
CA PHE A 19 5.12 -16.12 9.24
C PHE A 19 4.48 -16.07 7.86
N ALA A 20 5.19 -16.60 6.85
CA ALA A 20 4.60 -16.89 5.55
C ALA A 20 3.42 -17.85 5.72
N ARG A 21 2.34 -17.62 4.96
CA ARG A 21 1.12 -18.41 5.03
C ARG A 21 0.89 -19.24 3.78
N SER A 22 0.21 -20.36 3.98
CA SER A 22 -0.36 -21.21 2.95
C SER A 22 -1.73 -21.66 3.43
N TYR A 23 -2.76 -21.55 2.58
CA TYR A 23 -4.16 -21.71 2.97
C TYR A 23 -4.76 -23.09 2.67
N GLY A 24 -3.93 -24.09 2.40
CA GLY A 24 -4.37 -25.46 2.14
C GLY A 24 -3.49 -26.13 1.10
N PRO A 25 -3.85 -27.35 0.64
CA PRO A 25 -3.06 -28.04 -0.38
C PRO A 25 -3.10 -27.34 -1.73
N TRP A 26 -4.19 -26.61 -2.04
CA TRP A 26 -4.40 -25.88 -3.28
C TRP A 26 -5.34 -24.69 -3.08
N GLU A 27 -5.18 -23.69 -3.93
CA GLU A 27 -6.14 -22.61 -4.15
C GLU A 27 -6.69 -22.67 -5.58
N ILE A 28 -7.81 -21.98 -5.85
CA ILE A 28 -8.50 -22.06 -7.14
C ILE A 28 -8.37 -20.73 -7.88
N SER A 29 -7.69 -20.76 -9.02
CA SER A 29 -7.58 -19.60 -9.89
C SER A 29 -8.93 -19.20 -10.48
N GLN A 30 -9.03 -17.97 -10.98
CA GLN A 30 -10.18 -17.44 -11.72
C GLN A 30 -10.61 -18.29 -12.93
N GLY A 31 -9.69 -19.06 -13.51
CA GLY A 31 -9.99 -20.01 -14.58
C GLY A 31 -10.47 -21.39 -14.11
N GLY A 32 -10.70 -21.58 -12.80
CA GLY A 32 -11.11 -22.85 -12.21
C GLY A 32 -10.00 -23.88 -12.08
N LYS A 33 -8.73 -23.49 -12.20
CA LYS A 33 -7.57 -24.40 -12.06
C LYS A 33 -6.97 -24.30 -10.66
N ALA A 34 -6.72 -25.46 -10.06
CA ALA A 34 -5.98 -25.56 -8.79
C ALA A 34 -4.51 -25.16 -8.97
N PHE A 35 -3.95 -24.45 -8.01
CA PHE A 35 -2.53 -24.10 -7.96
C PHE A 35 -2.01 -24.08 -6.51
N MET A 36 -0.69 -24.17 -6.35
CA MET A 36 -0.03 -24.02 -5.05
C MET A 36 1.25 -23.22 -5.23
N TYR A 37 1.20 -21.92 -4.87
CA TYR A 37 2.31 -20.98 -4.97
C TYR A 37 2.60 -20.31 -3.63
N PRO A 38 3.77 -19.68 -3.44
CA PRO A 38 4.01 -18.78 -2.33
C PRO A 38 2.93 -17.70 -2.25
N SER A 39 2.54 -17.32 -1.03
CA SER A 39 1.50 -16.33 -0.79
C SER A 39 1.98 -15.24 0.18
N VAL A 40 1.05 -14.64 0.92
CA VAL A 40 1.26 -13.58 1.91
C VAL A 40 2.17 -13.99 3.07
N GLY A 41 2.70 -13.00 3.77
CA GLY A 41 3.45 -13.15 5.01
C GLY A 41 4.95 -13.40 4.81
N GLY A 42 5.74 -13.16 5.86
CA GLY A 42 7.15 -13.51 5.88
C GLY A 42 8.08 -12.41 5.39
N ILE A 43 9.26 -12.87 4.97
CA ILE A 43 10.34 -12.07 4.41
C ILE A 43 10.49 -12.49 2.96
N SER A 44 10.08 -11.62 2.04
CA SER A 44 10.25 -11.81 0.60
C SER A 44 11.61 -11.27 0.17
N TYR A 45 12.57 -12.18 -0.04
CA TYR A 45 13.94 -11.82 -0.41
C TYR A 45 14.08 -11.28 -1.84
N ASN A 46 13.13 -11.59 -2.72
CA ASN A 46 13.19 -11.32 -4.16
C ASN A 46 11.94 -10.62 -4.74
N ALA A 47 11.04 -10.12 -3.89
CA ALA A 47 9.95 -9.23 -4.29
C ALA A 47 10.18 -7.86 -3.62
N LYS A 48 10.40 -6.83 -4.42
CA LYS A 48 10.92 -5.54 -3.96
C LYS A 48 10.06 -4.39 -4.48
N ILE A 49 10.08 -3.28 -3.74
CA ILE A 49 9.52 -2.01 -4.23
C ILE A 49 10.19 -1.67 -5.56
N GLY A 50 9.39 -1.32 -6.57
CA GLY A 50 9.82 -1.05 -7.94
C GLY A 50 9.74 -2.25 -8.89
N ASP A 51 9.63 -3.48 -8.39
CA ASP A 51 9.36 -4.65 -9.25
C ASP A 51 7.95 -4.56 -9.82
N LEU A 52 7.72 -5.16 -10.99
CA LEU A 52 6.36 -5.32 -11.52
C LEU A 52 5.50 -6.09 -10.51
N ALA A 53 4.28 -5.62 -10.27
CA ALA A 53 3.33 -6.33 -9.43
C ALA A 53 2.87 -7.64 -10.09
N SER A 54 2.97 -7.75 -11.41
CA SER A 54 2.69 -8.95 -12.19
C SER A 54 3.95 -9.78 -12.45
N GLY A 55 3.77 -11.04 -12.87
CA GLY A 55 4.85 -11.90 -13.37
C GLY A 55 5.51 -12.81 -12.31
N PHE A 56 5.24 -12.60 -11.03
CA PHE A 56 5.60 -13.57 -10.00
C PHE A 56 4.77 -14.86 -10.15
N GLN A 57 5.41 -16.01 -9.94
CA GLN A 57 4.70 -17.27 -9.73
C GLN A 57 4.30 -17.39 -8.25
N ALA A 58 3.42 -16.49 -7.83
CA ALA A 58 2.94 -16.28 -6.47
C ALA A 58 1.47 -15.85 -6.48
N ASP A 59 0.83 -15.81 -5.31
CA ASP A 59 -0.51 -15.24 -5.12
C ASP A 59 -0.51 -14.31 -3.91
N HIS A 60 -0.73 -13.01 -4.13
CA HIS A 60 -0.57 -11.97 -3.10
C HIS A 60 0.83 -11.90 -2.46
N ALA A 61 1.90 -11.97 -3.26
CA ALA A 61 3.25 -11.78 -2.74
C ALA A 61 3.43 -10.37 -2.16
N GLU A 62 3.87 -10.29 -0.91
CA GLU A 62 4.09 -9.04 -0.18
C GLU A 62 5.59 -8.68 -0.23
N PRO A 63 6.00 -7.51 -0.76
CA PRO A 63 7.40 -7.13 -0.86
C PRO A 63 8.06 -6.82 0.49
N GLY A 64 9.35 -7.15 0.60
CA GLY A 64 10.16 -6.87 1.80
C GLY A 64 9.79 -7.76 2.98
N VAL A 65 9.50 -7.16 4.13
CA VAL A 65 9.07 -7.89 5.32
C VAL A 65 7.67 -7.47 5.75
N THR A 66 6.87 -8.43 6.18
CA THR A 66 5.56 -8.15 6.75
C THR A 66 5.54 -8.40 8.24
N ILE A 67 4.82 -7.54 8.96
CA ILE A 67 4.67 -7.65 10.41
C ILE A 67 3.21 -7.70 10.83
N ARG A 68 2.98 -8.33 11.97
CA ARG A 68 1.66 -8.50 12.58
C ARG A 68 1.77 -8.65 14.09
N ARG A 69 0.69 -8.34 14.82
CA ARG A 69 0.48 -8.76 16.22
C ARG A 69 -0.48 -9.96 16.28
N LYS A 70 -0.22 -10.88 17.21
CA LYS A 70 -1.10 -12.05 17.43
C LYS A 70 -2.44 -11.64 18.05
N ASP A 71 -2.42 -10.67 18.96
CA ASP A 71 -3.65 -10.09 19.51
C ASP A 71 -4.33 -9.17 18.49
N ASN A 72 -5.64 -9.36 18.30
CA ASN A 72 -6.39 -8.64 17.27
C ASN A 72 -6.57 -7.15 17.57
N LEU A 73 -6.71 -6.77 18.84
CA LEU A 73 -6.89 -5.37 19.22
C LEU A 73 -5.58 -4.61 19.01
N GLU A 74 -4.46 -5.19 19.46
CA GLU A 74 -3.13 -4.64 19.21
C GLU A 74 -2.81 -4.58 17.72
N ASN A 75 -3.16 -5.63 16.96
CA ASN A 75 -2.94 -5.63 15.51
C ASN A 75 -3.79 -4.59 14.79
N GLY A 76 -5.00 -4.34 15.28
CA GLY A 76 -5.85 -3.24 14.81
C GLY A 76 -5.21 -1.88 15.03
N GLY A 77 -4.56 -1.68 16.19
CA GLY A 77 -3.75 -0.49 16.48
C GLY A 77 -2.58 -0.34 15.51
N LEU A 78 -1.78 -1.40 15.32
CA LEU A 78 -0.68 -1.42 14.36
C LEU A 78 -1.14 -1.06 12.95
N ASN A 79 -2.19 -1.73 12.45
CA ASN A 79 -2.72 -1.52 11.11
C ASN A 79 -3.37 -0.15 10.92
N THR A 80 -3.95 0.44 11.96
CA THR A 80 -4.60 1.76 11.83
C THR A 80 -3.59 2.90 11.88
N LEU A 81 -2.56 2.77 12.71
CA LEU A 81 -1.64 3.86 13.03
C LEU A 81 -0.39 3.88 12.14
N ALA A 82 0.11 2.73 11.69
CA ALA A 82 1.23 2.71 10.74
C ALA A 82 0.83 3.49 9.47
N CYS A 83 1.66 4.38 8.97
CA CYS A 83 1.43 5.11 7.73
C CYS A 83 2.56 4.82 6.74
N VAL A 84 2.24 4.73 5.45
CA VAL A 84 3.20 4.59 4.36
C VAL A 84 4.19 5.76 4.43
N GLY A 85 5.48 5.44 4.43
CA GLY A 85 6.58 6.38 4.64
C GLY A 85 7.08 6.46 6.09
N ASN A 86 6.35 5.96 7.09
CA ASN A 86 6.83 5.97 8.47
C ASN A 86 8.12 5.18 8.61
N THR A 87 9.03 5.69 9.44
CA THR A 87 10.27 4.98 9.78
C THR A 87 9.95 3.74 10.63
N ALA A 88 10.46 2.60 10.17
CA ALA A 88 10.52 1.35 10.92
C ALA A 88 11.94 1.09 11.42
N THR A 89 12.09 0.48 12.58
CA THR A 89 13.38 0.11 13.15
C THR A 89 13.29 -1.28 13.76
N VAL A 90 14.22 -2.16 13.37
CA VAL A 90 14.34 -3.49 13.96
C VAL A 90 14.81 -3.35 15.41
N SER A 91 14.10 -3.96 16.35
CA SER A 91 14.33 -3.79 17.79
C SER A 91 14.88 -5.04 18.49
N SER A 92 14.87 -6.20 17.81
CA SER A 92 15.41 -7.48 18.27
C SER A 92 16.25 -8.17 17.17
N GLY A 93 16.81 -9.33 17.48
CA GLY A 93 17.49 -10.18 16.50
C GLY A 93 18.81 -9.60 15.99
N ASP A 94 19.35 -10.27 14.97
CA ASP A 94 20.67 -9.95 14.38
C ASP A 94 20.64 -8.68 13.53
N ALA A 95 19.45 -8.29 13.07
CA ALA A 95 19.20 -7.05 12.32
C ALA A 95 18.93 -5.82 13.23
N LYS A 96 19.03 -5.95 14.56
CA LYS A 96 18.68 -4.87 15.50
C LYS A 96 19.37 -3.54 15.16
N GLY A 97 18.58 -2.47 15.10
CA GLY A 97 19.03 -1.12 14.76
C GLY A 97 18.91 -0.76 13.29
N ALA A 98 18.70 -1.75 12.40
CA ALA A 98 18.42 -1.48 10.99
C ALA A 98 17.15 -0.64 10.83
N ARG A 99 17.16 0.26 9.85
CA ARG A 99 16.08 1.21 9.58
C ARG A 99 15.45 0.95 8.22
N GLY A 100 14.14 1.09 8.17
CA GLY A 100 13.32 0.85 7.00
C GLY A 100 12.13 1.78 6.95
N TYR A 101 11.23 1.52 6.01
CA TYR A 101 10.04 2.33 5.78
C TYR A 101 8.80 1.47 5.61
N VAL A 102 7.68 1.87 6.21
CA VAL A 102 6.39 1.26 5.90
C VAL A 102 6.04 1.54 4.44
N THR A 103 5.72 0.51 3.68
CA THR A 103 5.40 0.59 2.24
C THR A 103 3.92 0.37 1.96
N GLY A 104 3.20 -0.25 2.87
CA GLY A 104 1.81 -0.63 2.63
C GLY A 104 1.17 -1.38 3.78
N LYS A 105 -0.10 -1.76 3.58
CA LYS A 105 -0.87 -2.61 4.48
C LYS A 105 -1.72 -3.55 3.66
N HIS A 106 -1.89 -4.80 4.12
CA HIS A 106 -2.72 -5.79 3.46
C HIS A 106 -3.85 -6.23 4.40
N GLY A 107 -5.09 -5.97 4.00
CA GLY A 107 -6.31 -6.27 4.75
C GLY A 107 -6.64 -7.77 4.76
N GLY A 108 -7.49 -8.20 5.71
CA GLY A 108 -7.86 -9.61 5.86
C GLY A 108 -6.78 -10.41 6.60
N VAL A 109 -5.55 -10.43 6.08
CA VAL A 109 -4.38 -10.86 6.85
C VAL A 109 -3.89 -9.80 7.82
N GLU A 110 -4.32 -8.54 7.68
CA GLU A 110 -3.99 -7.42 8.57
C GLU A 110 -2.46 -7.32 8.82
N HIS A 111 -1.70 -7.32 7.73
CA HIS A 111 -0.25 -7.15 7.73
C HIS A 111 0.13 -5.69 7.47
N VAL A 112 1.22 -5.24 8.09
CA VAL A 112 1.93 -4.02 7.70
C VAL A 112 3.20 -4.42 6.97
N LEU A 113 3.43 -3.82 5.79
CA LEU A 113 4.55 -4.12 4.91
C LEU A 113 5.65 -3.09 5.09
N ILE A 114 6.89 -3.55 5.15
CA ILE A 114 8.05 -2.71 5.46
C ILE A 114 9.19 -3.06 4.51
N TRP A 115 9.79 -2.01 3.96
CA TRP A 115 11.04 -2.12 3.21
C TRP A 115 12.24 -2.01 4.16
N PHE A 116 13.22 -2.89 3.95
CA PHE A 116 14.59 -2.76 4.43
C PHE A 116 15.56 -3.08 3.28
N ASP A 117 16.83 -2.73 3.42
CA ASP A 117 17.86 -3.17 2.48
C ASP A 117 18.08 -4.70 2.53
N GLN A 118 18.73 -5.24 1.49
CA GLN A 118 18.92 -6.69 1.37
C GLN A 118 19.69 -7.28 2.55
N ASP A 119 20.77 -6.63 2.98
CA ASP A 119 21.61 -7.11 4.09
C ASP A 119 20.82 -7.21 5.40
N THR A 120 19.82 -6.36 5.58
CA THR A 120 18.89 -6.43 6.71
C THR A 120 17.92 -7.59 6.54
N LEU A 121 17.35 -7.80 5.36
CA LEU A 121 16.43 -8.92 5.10
C LEU A 121 17.09 -10.27 5.39
N GLU A 122 18.36 -10.47 5.02
CA GLU A 122 19.11 -11.71 5.29
C GLU A 122 19.38 -11.96 6.80
N LYS A 123 19.24 -10.94 7.64
CA LYS A 123 19.47 -11.02 9.10
C LYS A 123 18.17 -11.06 9.90
N LEU A 124 17.03 -10.79 9.27
CA LEU A 124 15.73 -10.84 9.92
C LEU A 124 15.28 -12.28 10.07
N GLY A 125 14.76 -12.61 11.25
CA GLY A 125 14.14 -13.89 11.53
C GLY A 125 12.63 -13.78 11.76
N PRO A 126 11.90 -14.91 11.72
CA PRO A 126 10.56 -14.96 12.27
C PRO A 126 10.52 -14.49 13.73
N ASP A 127 9.41 -13.86 14.12
CA ASP A 127 9.20 -13.27 15.45
C ASP A 127 10.08 -12.05 15.82
N ASP A 128 11.01 -11.61 14.95
CA ASP A 128 11.74 -10.37 15.19
C ASP A 128 10.79 -9.17 15.32
N THR A 129 11.03 -8.33 16.32
CA THR A 129 10.17 -7.19 16.62
C THR A 129 10.64 -5.96 15.85
N ILE A 130 9.73 -5.37 15.09
CA ILE A 130 9.95 -4.11 14.38
C ILE A 130 9.06 -3.03 15.01
N GLN A 131 9.67 -1.94 15.44
CA GLN A 131 8.98 -0.77 15.96
C GLN A 131 8.84 0.28 14.85
N ILE A 132 7.65 0.80 14.67
CA ILE A 132 7.34 1.91 13.78
C ILE A 132 7.11 3.16 14.62
N LYS A 133 7.79 4.24 14.23
CA LYS A 133 7.47 5.58 14.73
C LYS A 133 6.27 6.09 13.93
N SER A 134 5.06 5.74 14.37
CA SER A 134 3.83 6.04 13.66
C SER A 134 3.53 7.53 13.67
N TRP A 135 3.19 8.08 12.50
CA TRP A 135 2.84 9.49 12.31
C TRP A 135 2.04 9.69 11.00
N GLY A 136 0.90 10.38 11.06
CA GLY A 136 0.10 10.69 9.86
C GLY A 136 -1.40 10.47 10.01
N THR A 137 -1.85 9.67 10.99
CA THR A 137 -3.28 9.55 11.30
C THR A 137 -3.82 10.89 11.78
N GLY A 138 -4.81 11.44 11.06
CA GLY A 138 -5.38 12.77 11.32
C GLY A 138 -4.75 13.90 10.50
N LEU A 139 -3.80 13.59 9.61
CA LEU A 139 -3.23 14.56 8.68
C LEU A 139 -4.32 15.19 7.82
N ALA A 140 -4.24 16.51 7.66
CA ALA A 140 -5.11 17.31 6.82
C ALA A 140 -4.29 18.34 6.04
N ILE A 141 -4.76 18.66 4.83
CA ILE A 141 -4.24 19.74 3.99
C ILE A 141 -5.14 20.95 4.23
N ASP A 142 -4.59 22.02 4.81
CA ASP A 142 -5.39 23.14 5.31
C ASP A 142 -6.14 23.86 4.17
N GLU A 143 -5.50 23.98 3.00
CA GLU A 143 -6.08 24.63 1.84
C GLU A 143 -7.16 23.78 1.13
N MET A 144 -7.26 22.48 1.45
CA MET A 144 -8.13 21.50 0.75
C MET A 144 -8.87 20.59 1.74
N PRO A 145 -9.75 21.12 2.62
CA PRO A 145 -10.36 20.37 3.72
C PRO A 145 -11.28 19.21 3.28
N ASP A 146 -11.75 19.21 2.02
CA ASP A 146 -12.56 18.12 1.47
C ASP A 146 -11.73 16.89 1.09
N ILE A 147 -10.41 17.03 0.99
CA ILE A 147 -9.49 15.93 0.72
C ILE A 147 -9.03 15.34 2.05
N GLN A 148 -9.37 14.07 2.28
CA GLN A 148 -8.92 13.36 3.46
C GLN A 148 -7.61 12.62 3.18
N CYS A 149 -6.63 12.79 4.07
CA CYS A 149 -5.43 11.96 4.08
C CYS A 149 -5.66 10.69 4.91
N LYS A 150 -5.19 9.55 4.42
CA LYS A 150 -5.24 8.25 5.09
C LYS A 150 -3.86 7.61 4.97
N ASN A 151 -3.40 6.89 5.99
CA ASN A 151 -2.21 6.04 5.91
C ASN A 151 -0.94 6.71 5.34
N LEU A 152 -0.78 8.02 5.46
CA LEU A 152 0.27 8.77 4.75
C LEU A 152 1.14 9.54 5.74
N ASP A 153 2.43 9.26 5.71
CA ASP A 153 3.43 10.05 6.43
C ASP A 153 3.48 11.48 5.87
N PRO A 154 3.39 12.54 6.70
CA PRO A 154 3.50 13.92 6.25
C PRO A 154 4.80 14.24 5.48
N ASP A 155 5.93 13.60 5.83
CA ASP A 155 7.20 13.77 5.10
C ASP A 155 7.16 13.09 3.73
N LEU A 156 6.39 12.00 3.58
CA LEU A 156 6.16 11.40 2.27
C LEU A 156 5.25 12.30 1.42
N LEU A 157 4.16 12.83 1.99
CA LEU A 157 3.27 13.79 1.31
C LEU A 157 4.08 14.96 0.71
N ALA A 158 5.02 15.53 1.48
CA ALA A 158 5.87 16.63 1.04
C ALA A 158 6.78 16.28 -0.16
N LYS A 159 7.08 15.00 -0.39
CA LYS A 159 7.96 14.51 -1.47
C LYS A 159 7.19 14.07 -2.72
N MET A 160 5.87 13.95 -2.67
CA MET A 160 5.04 13.47 -3.79
C MET A 160 4.83 14.50 -4.92
N ASN A 161 5.47 15.67 -4.86
CA ASN A 161 5.38 16.74 -5.87
C ASN A 161 3.93 17.14 -6.22
N LEU A 162 3.14 17.41 -5.19
CA LEU A 162 1.72 17.77 -5.33
C LEU A 162 1.54 19.26 -5.64
N HIS A 163 0.54 19.59 -6.47
CA HIS A 163 0.22 20.97 -6.81
C HIS A 163 -1.28 21.26 -6.66
N ILE A 164 -1.62 22.42 -6.11
CA ILE A 164 -3.00 22.90 -6.11
C ILE A 164 -3.15 23.88 -7.27
N ARG A 165 -3.99 23.55 -8.25
CA ARG A 165 -4.31 24.43 -9.38
C ARG A 165 -5.83 24.60 -9.49
N SER A 166 -6.29 25.84 -9.47
CA SER A 166 -7.70 26.18 -9.63
C SER A 166 -8.63 25.41 -8.67
N GLY A 167 -8.20 25.21 -7.41
CA GLY A 167 -8.98 24.48 -6.41
C GLY A 167 -9.02 22.96 -6.58
N VAL A 168 -8.12 22.39 -7.39
CA VAL A 168 -7.95 20.94 -7.60
C VAL A 168 -6.53 20.54 -7.21
N LEU A 169 -6.40 19.43 -6.48
CA LEU A 169 -5.13 18.81 -6.16
C LEU A 169 -4.67 17.91 -7.31
N GLU A 170 -3.61 18.33 -7.98
CA GLU A 170 -2.89 17.55 -8.98
C GLU A 170 -1.86 16.65 -8.30
N VAL A 171 -1.95 15.34 -8.57
CA VAL A 171 -1.14 14.29 -7.95
C VAL A 171 -0.45 13.47 -9.04
N PRO A 172 0.89 13.33 -9.04
CA PRO A 172 1.57 12.42 -9.93
C PRO A 172 1.14 10.97 -9.72
N VAL A 173 0.75 10.27 -10.79
CA VAL A 173 0.30 8.87 -10.76
C VAL A 173 0.88 8.09 -11.92
N ALA A 174 1.20 6.81 -11.69
CA ALA A 174 1.67 5.89 -12.71
C ALA A 174 0.53 5.37 -13.60
N ALA A 175 -0.70 5.30 -13.06
CA ALA A 175 -1.88 4.86 -13.79
C ALA A 175 -3.18 5.41 -13.19
N THR A 176 -4.24 5.36 -14.00
CA THR A 176 -5.62 5.58 -13.55
C THR A 176 -6.40 4.28 -13.68
N VAL A 177 -7.03 3.85 -12.58
CA VAL A 177 -7.80 2.62 -12.48
C VAL A 177 -9.29 2.96 -12.44
N PRO A 178 -10.10 2.51 -13.41
CA PRO A 178 -11.55 2.65 -13.36
C PRO A 178 -12.18 1.85 -12.22
N ALA A 179 -13.26 2.37 -11.62
CA ALA A 179 -13.93 1.70 -10.50
C ALA A 179 -14.38 0.26 -10.78
N GLN A 180 -14.81 -0.06 -12.00
CA GLN A 180 -15.24 -1.43 -12.33
C GLN A 180 -14.13 -2.48 -12.27
N LEU A 181 -12.86 -2.06 -12.19
CA LEU A 181 -11.73 -2.96 -11.98
C LEU A 181 -11.37 -3.11 -10.49
N MET A 182 -12.06 -2.45 -9.57
CA MET A 182 -11.83 -2.63 -8.14
C MET A 182 -12.66 -3.79 -7.59
N GLY A 183 -12.05 -4.65 -6.78
CA GLY A 183 -12.65 -5.90 -6.30
C GLY A 183 -12.54 -6.11 -4.79
N SER A 184 -11.82 -7.16 -4.40
CA SER A 184 -11.68 -7.61 -3.01
C SER A 184 -11.28 -6.46 -2.09
N GLY A 185 -11.89 -6.40 -0.90
CA GLY A 185 -11.77 -5.27 0.04
C GLY A 185 -12.80 -4.15 -0.15
N MET A 186 -13.60 -4.15 -1.23
CA MET A 186 -14.78 -3.30 -1.37
C MET A 186 -15.81 -3.58 -0.26
N GLY A 187 -16.46 -2.53 0.26
CA GLY A 187 -17.39 -2.65 1.38
C GLY A 187 -16.73 -2.74 2.77
N SER A 188 -15.40 -2.74 2.86
CA SER A 188 -14.69 -2.55 4.13
C SER A 188 -15.17 -1.27 4.81
N ALA A 189 -15.41 -1.34 6.14
CA ALA A 189 -15.94 -0.24 6.93
C ALA A 189 -14.96 0.93 7.11
N THR A 190 -13.67 0.75 6.77
CA THR A 190 -12.65 1.79 6.94
C THR A 190 -11.53 1.63 5.90
N ALA A 191 -11.02 2.77 5.42
CA ALA A 191 -9.82 2.86 4.60
C ALA A 191 -8.54 3.15 5.40
N HIS A 192 -8.61 3.23 6.74
CA HIS A 192 -7.44 3.45 7.61
C HIS A 192 -6.59 2.18 7.84
N ARG A 193 -7.07 1.02 7.40
CA ARG A 193 -6.37 -0.26 7.53
C ARG A 193 -6.54 -1.08 6.26
N GLY A 194 -5.54 -1.93 6.00
CA GLY A 194 -5.47 -2.77 4.81
C GLY A 194 -5.57 -2.01 3.50
N ASP A 195 -5.95 -2.75 2.48
CA ASP A 195 -5.98 -2.39 1.07
C ASP A 195 -7.19 -3.02 0.37
N TYR A 196 -7.34 -2.73 -0.92
CA TYR A 196 -8.33 -3.37 -1.78
C TYR A 196 -7.80 -3.49 -3.21
N ASP A 197 -8.31 -4.47 -3.93
CA ASP A 197 -7.61 -5.05 -5.07
C ASP A 197 -8.05 -4.46 -6.41
N ILE A 198 -7.07 -4.29 -7.30
CA ILE A 198 -7.30 -4.10 -8.74
C ILE A 198 -7.44 -5.49 -9.37
N MET A 199 -8.65 -5.86 -9.79
CA MET A 199 -8.94 -7.16 -10.39
C MET A 199 -8.28 -7.32 -11.76
N THR A 200 -7.63 -8.47 -11.99
CA THR A 200 -6.84 -8.74 -13.20
C THR A 200 -7.49 -9.74 -14.16
N ALA A 201 -8.71 -10.17 -13.87
CA ALA A 201 -9.44 -11.17 -14.66
C ALA A 201 -9.69 -10.77 -16.11
N ASP A 202 -10.03 -9.50 -16.34
CA ASP A 202 -10.18 -8.95 -17.68
C ASP A 202 -8.83 -8.44 -18.18
N ILE A 203 -8.06 -9.35 -18.77
CA ILE A 203 -6.72 -9.05 -19.33
C ILE A 203 -6.78 -7.94 -20.38
N GLN A 204 -7.87 -7.84 -21.15
CA GLN A 204 -8.02 -6.81 -22.18
C GLN A 204 -8.21 -5.44 -21.53
N ALA A 205 -9.08 -5.33 -20.52
CA ALA A 205 -9.21 -4.10 -19.76
C ALA A 205 -7.91 -3.76 -19.02
N TYR A 206 -7.28 -4.74 -18.38
CA TYR A 206 -6.04 -4.55 -17.62
C TYR A 206 -4.92 -3.96 -18.49
N SER A 207 -4.71 -4.51 -19.69
CA SER A 207 -3.74 -3.98 -20.66
C SER A 207 -4.17 -2.64 -21.26
N LYS A 208 -5.47 -2.46 -21.56
CA LYS A 208 -6.00 -1.18 -22.10
C LYS A 208 -5.70 0.01 -21.20
N TYR A 209 -5.77 -0.19 -19.87
CA TYR A 209 -5.47 0.86 -18.88
C TYR A 209 -3.99 0.87 -18.44
N GLY A 210 -3.13 0.04 -19.05
CA GLY A 210 -1.69 -0.03 -18.75
C GLY A 210 -1.36 -0.61 -17.37
N LEU A 211 -2.30 -1.35 -16.78
CA LEU A 211 -2.19 -1.87 -15.42
C LEU A 211 -1.24 -3.08 -15.34
N ASP A 212 -0.97 -3.72 -16.47
CA ASP A 212 0.03 -4.77 -16.64
C ASP A 212 1.46 -4.32 -16.34
N LYS A 213 1.69 -3.00 -16.29
CA LYS A 213 2.98 -2.37 -16.02
C LYS A 213 3.10 -1.80 -14.60
N LEU A 214 2.07 -1.97 -13.77
CA LEU A 214 2.11 -1.50 -12.38
C LEU A 214 3.26 -2.16 -11.64
N ARG A 215 3.94 -1.35 -10.82
CA ARG A 215 5.01 -1.79 -9.94
C ARG A 215 4.57 -1.70 -8.49
N LEU A 216 5.17 -2.54 -7.65
CA LEU A 216 5.06 -2.42 -6.21
C LEU A 216 5.57 -1.03 -5.78
N GLY A 217 4.73 -0.30 -5.05
CA GLY A 217 4.98 1.08 -4.65
C GLY A 217 4.50 2.17 -5.61
N ASP A 218 3.95 1.83 -6.79
CA ASP A 218 3.42 2.86 -7.71
C ASP A 218 2.24 3.59 -7.09
N ILE A 219 2.17 4.90 -7.36
CA ILE A 219 1.03 5.74 -6.98
C ILE A 219 -0.03 5.66 -8.09
N VAL A 220 -1.28 5.38 -7.73
CA VAL A 220 -2.38 5.25 -8.69
C VAL A 220 -3.56 6.15 -8.32
N LEU A 221 -4.29 6.60 -9.34
CA LEU A 221 -5.60 7.23 -9.19
C LEU A 221 -6.68 6.16 -9.38
N LEU A 222 -7.54 5.97 -8.39
CA LEU A 222 -8.74 5.14 -8.46
C LEU A 222 -9.91 6.06 -8.77
N GLN A 223 -10.39 5.99 -10.00
CA GLN A 223 -11.46 6.82 -10.53
C GLN A 223 -12.81 6.34 -9.97
N ASP A 224 -13.68 7.27 -9.60
CA ASP A 224 -15.04 7.02 -9.09
C ASP A 224 -15.07 6.14 -7.82
N CYS A 225 -14.01 6.23 -7.02
CA CYS A 225 -13.83 5.48 -5.78
C CYS A 225 -13.80 6.43 -4.57
N ASP A 226 -14.81 6.35 -3.70
CA ASP A 226 -14.83 7.02 -2.39
C ASP A 226 -14.27 6.09 -1.31
N THR A 227 -13.26 6.57 -0.60
CA THR A 227 -12.65 5.88 0.54
C THR A 227 -12.54 6.78 1.77
N THR A 228 -13.35 7.85 1.84
CA THR A 228 -13.38 8.77 3.00
C THR A 228 -13.70 8.07 4.32
N PHE A 229 -14.58 7.06 4.28
CA PHE A 229 -14.91 6.21 5.42
C PHE A 229 -14.64 4.74 5.04
N GLY A 230 -15.72 4.01 4.70
CA GLY A 230 -15.61 2.73 4.02
C GLY A 230 -15.31 2.89 2.53
N ARG A 231 -15.13 1.76 1.85
CA ARG A 231 -14.79 1.74 0.42
C ARG A 231 -16.03 1.50 -0.44
N GLY A 232 -16.27 2.38 -1.42
CA GLY A 232 -17.38 2.23 -2.34
C GLY A 232 -17.22 3.03 -3.64
N TYR A 233 -18.12 2.74 -4.59
CA TYR A 233 -18.27 3.50 -5.83
C TYR A 233 -19.01 4.81 -5.56
N LEU A 234 -18.49 5.91 -6.10
CA LEU A 234 -19.17 7.20 -6.16
C LEU A 234 -18.66 7.95 -7.38
N GLU A 235 -19.54 8.16 -8.36
CA GLU A 235 -19.19 8.90 -9.58
C GLU A 235 -18.65 10.30 -9.24
N GLY A 236 -17.51 10.66 -9.85
CA GLY A 236 -16.80 11.91 -9.61
C GLY A 236 -15.93 11.94 -8.35
N ALA A 237 -16.00 10.92 -7.49
CA ALA A 237 -15.03 10.74 -6.41
C ALA A 237 -13.68 10.28 -6.97
N ALA A 238 -12.63 10.50 -6.20
CA ALA A 238 -11.30 10.04 -6.55
C ALA A 238 -10.52 9.64 -5.31
N THR A 239 -9.76 8.56 -5.44
CA THR A 239 -8.85 8.08 -4.40
C THR A 239 -7.45 7.93 -4.98
N ILE A 240 -6.44 8.44 -4.29
CA ILE A 240 -5.03 8.13 -4.55
C ILE A 240 -4.63 7.00 -3.62
N GLY A 241 -3.92 6.02 -4.15
CA GLY A 241 -3.35 4.94 -3.37
C GLY A 241 -1.98 4.51 -3.86
N VAL A 242 -1.39 3.57 -3.13
CA VAL A 242 -0.11 2.94 -3.46
C VAL A 242 -0.32 1.44 -3.67
N ILE A 243 0.33 0.86 -4.69
CA ILE A 243 0.34 -0.59 -4.93
C ILE A 243 1.19 -1.29 -3.85
N VAL A 244 0.62 -2.25 -3.12
CA VAL A 244 1.28 -2.83 -1.93
C VAL A 244 1.60 -4.31 -2.03
N HIS A 245 0.92 -5.09 -2.86
CA HIS A 245 1.26 -6.50 -3.10
C HIS A 245 1.09 -6.88 -4.57
N SER A 246 1.61 -8.07 -4.93
CA SER A 246 1.58 -8.58 -6.30
C SER A 246 0.17 -8.86 -6.78
N ASP A 247 0.07 -9.15 -8.08
CA ASP A 247 -1.10 -9.73 -8.71
C ASP A 247 -1.46 -11.10 -8.09
N CYS A 248 -2.69 -11.54 -8.35
CA CYS A 248 -3.34 -12.67 -7.73
C CYS A 248 -4.03 -13.50 -8.81
N LEU A 249 -4.15 -14.80 -8.54
CA LEU A 249 -4.83 -15.73 -9.43
C LEU A 249 -6.30 -15.90 -9.05
N LEU A 250 -6.68 -15.51 -7.83
CA LEU A 250 -8.04 -15.66 -7.30
C LEU A 250 -9.01 -14.71 -8.01
N ALA A 251 -10.24 -15.19 -8.23
CA ALA A 251 -11.29 -14.37 -8.82
C ALA A 251 -11.62 -13.18 -7.90
N GLY A 252 -11.66 -11.96 -8.47
CA GLY A 252 -11.95 -10.73 -7.73
C GLY A 252 -10.75 -10.11 -7.01
N HIS A 253 -9.56 -10.67 -7.19
CA HIS A 253 -8.31 -10.21 -6.59
C HIS A 253 -7.30 -9.73 -7.65
N GLY A 254 -6.22 -9.11 -7.19
CA GLY A 254 -5.09 -8.65 -7.98
C GLY A 254 -4.23 -7.67 -7.16
N PRO A 255 -3.40 -6.79 -7.75
CA PRO A 255 -2.53 -5.93 -6.96
C PRO A 255 -3.33 -5.04 -5.99
N GLY A 256 -2.98 -5.12 -4.70
CA GLY A 256 -3.66 -4.41 -3.63
C GLY A 256 -3.27 -2.94 -3.58
N VAL A 257 -4.22 -2.09 -3.18
CA VAL A 257 -4.03 -0.63 -3.06
C VAL A 257 -4.33 -0.12 -1.66
N THR A 258 -3.32 0.42 -0.97
CA THR A 258 -3.52 1.18 0.27
C THR A 258 -3.89 2.63 -0.04
N THR A 259 -5.03 3.12 0.47
CA THR A 259 -5.50 4.50 0.31
C THR A 259 -4.55 5.51 0.96
N LEU A 260 -4.23 6.59 0.25
CA LEU A 260 -3.40 7.71 0.72
C LEU A 260 -4.18 9.04 0.80
N LEU A 261 -4.93 9.37 -0.24
CA LEU A 261 -5.75 10.58 -0.32
C LEU A 261 -7.11 10.23 -0.93
N THR A 262 -8.18 10.90 -0.52
CA THR A 262 -9.50 10.64 -1.11
C THR A 262 -10.42 11.84 -0.99
N CYS A 263 -11.30 12.01 -1.97
CA CYS A 263 -12.33 13.05 -1.98
C CYS A 263 -13.60 12.53 -2.64
N LYS A 264 -14.77 12.89 -2.07
CA LYS A 264 -16.09 12.58 -2.64
C LYS A 264 -16.44 13.40 -3.88
N THR A 265 -15.67 14.45 -4.15
CA THR A 265 -15.90 15.38 -5.25
C THR A 265 -14.67 15.40 -6.16
N PRO A 266 -14.80 15.86 -7.42
CA PRO A 266 -13.71 15.88 -8.40
C PRO A 266 -12.66 16.98 -8.13
N LYS A 267 -12.10 16.99 -6.91
CA LYS A 267 -11.04 17.87 -6.42
C LYS A 267 -9.66 17.22 -6.42
N ILE A 268 -9.54 15.96 -6.85
CA ILE A 268 -8.27 15.27 -7.07
C ILE A 268 -8.15 14.94 -8.55
N ARG A 269 -6.96 15.18 -9.12
CA ARG A 269 -6.64 14.87 -10.51
C ARG A 269 -5.29 14.16 -10.59
N GLY A 270 -5.27 12.99 -11.22
CA GLY A 270 -4.03 12.29 -11.53
C GLY A 270 -3.31 12.95 -12.70
N ILE A 271 -2.01 13.19 -12.55
CA ILE A 271 -1.10 13.63 -13.61
C ILE A 271 -0.17 12.45 -13.92
N GLN A 272 -0.16 11.98 -15.16
CA GLN A 272 0.63 10.82 -15.54
C GLN A 272 2.13 11.08 -15.36
N ASP A 273 2.79 10.23 -14.59
CA ASP A 273 4.22 10.27 -14.33
C ASP A 273 4.74 8.84 -14.09
N SER A 274 5.61 8.35 -14.97
CA SER A 274 6.20 7.02 -14.88
C SER A 274 7.16 6.85 -13.69
N LYS A 275 7.58 7.94 -13.05
CA LYS A 275 8.39 7.92 -11.83
C LYS A 275 7.56 7.95 -10.54
N ALA A 276 6.23 8.04 -10.62
CA ALA A 276 5.35 8.13 -9.47
C ALA A 276 5.30 6.81 -8.68
N ASN A 277 6.29 6.63 -7.81
CA ASN A 277 6.49 5.45 -6.96
C ASN A 277 7.07 5.88 -5.60
N ILE A 278 6.57 5.31 -4.50
CA ILE A 278 7.07 5.64 -3.15
C ILE A 278 8.56 5.35 -2.98
N GLY A 279 9.08 4.37 -3.71
CA GLY A 279 10.49 4.03 -3.69
C GLY A 279 11.37 5.15 -4.24
N SER A 280 10.90 5.90 -5.25
CA SER A 280 11.57 7.11 -5.75
C SER A 280 11.57 8.21 -4.69
N TYR A 281 10.41 8.45 -4.06
CA TYR A 281 10.26 9.51 -3.06
C TYR A 281 11.02 9.23 -1.75
N LEU A 282 11.15 7.96 -1.38
CA LEU A 282 11.89 7.53 -0.18
C LEU A 282 13.38 7.30 -0.45
N GLY A 283 13.85 7.43 -1.70
CA GLY A 283 15.24 7.19 -2.08
C GLY A 283 15.64 5.70 -2.06
N ILE A 284 14.67 4.79 -2.11
CA ILE A 284 14.87 3.34 -2.22
C ILE A 284 15.30 2.98 -3.63
N LEU A 285 14.63 3.56 -4.63
CA LEU A 285 14.97 3.40 -6.04
C LEU A 285 16.00 4.46 -6.41
N ARG A 286 17.14 4.03 -6.94
CA ARG A 286 18.14 4.97 -7.48
C ARG A 286 17.67 5.45 -8.85
N GLU A 287 17.83 6.74 -9.15
CA GLU A 287 17.58 7.24 -10.49
C GLU A 287 18.59 6.61 -11.47
N GLY A 288 18.09 5.85 -12.44
CA GLY A 288 18.87 5.28 -13.54
C GLY A 288 19.22 3.80 -13.39
N ASN A 289 18.39 2.97 -14.01
CA ASN A 289 18.80 1.87 -14.88
C ASN A 289 17.90 1.90 -16.12
#